data_AF-A0A7Y4RHE3-F1
#
_entry.id   AF-A0A7Y4RHE3-F1
#
_cell.length_a   1.000
_cell.length_b   1.000
_cell.length_c   1.000
_cell.angle_alpha   90.00
_cell.angle_beta   90.00
_cell.angle_gamma   90.00
#
_symmetry.space_group_name_H-M   'P 1'
#
loop_
_entity.id
_entity.type
_entity.pdbx_description
1 polymer ?
#
loop_
_entity_poly.entity_id
_entity_poly.type
_entity_poly.pdbx_seq_one_letter_code
_entity_poly.pdbx_strand_id
1 'polypeptide(L)'
;MPVNFKSLEFGQSYDRPFLAKLWGYQSFHAISKGVVTPANTKYIVLFVTKDKQLALTQYNDYIDGNMLFWEGEEKHSSDKRVVEANKNQDETRLFYRETHHSPFVYFGRISLTDFQLRENAPSEFVFRIEMLSSEIDAFKEVREHAGEYKALDKTEQEQIVVSRLGQGNFRRNVIRLWGSCSVTGLQSVTLLRASHIKPWKDSNNQERLNPFNGLLLIPDYDFLFDRGYITFKNNGSVLISQKLSPFARKIFDVDDALQLRNVFPENKEYLDFHRSEVFE
;
A
#
# COMPACT_ATOMS: atom_id res chain seq x y z
N MET A 1 -8.27 3.26 -32.93
CA MET A 1 -7.80 1.98 -32.35
C MET A 1 -8.65 1.69 -31.13
N PRO A 2 -8.92 0.43 -30.75
CA PRO A 2 -9.64 0.18 -29.51
C PRO A 2 -8.83 0.74 -28.32
N VAL A 3 -9.54 1.29 -27.34
CA VAL A 3 -8.95 1.76 -26.07
C VAL A 3 -8.09 0.63 -25.50
N ASN A 4 -6.85 0.95 -25.17
CA ASN A 4 -5.91 0.01 -24.56
C ASN A 4 -5.03 0.70 -23.52
N PHE A 5 -4.50 -0.09 -22.59
CA PHE A 5 -3.76 0.40 -21.43
C PHE A 5 -2.30 -0.08 -21.44
N LYS A 6 -1.82 -0.69 -22.53
CA LYS A 6 -0.50 -1.35 -22.57
C LYS A 6 0.65 -0.36 -22.41
N SER A 7 0.47 0.88 -22.85
CA SER A 7 1.44 1.97 -22.74
C SER A 7 1.23 2.85 -21.50
N LEU A 8 0.32 2.47 -20.61
CA LEU A 8 0.02 3.22 -19.40
C LEU A 8 0.59 2.49 -18.19
N GLU A 9 1.44 3.20 -17.47
CA GLU A 9 2.10 2.72 -16.27
C GLU A 9 1.36 3.15 -15.01
N PHE A 10 1.27 2.22 -14.05
CA PHE A 10 0.72 2.47 -12.72
C PHE A 10 1.50 3.58 -12.00
N GLY A 11 0.81 4.49 -11.31
CA GLY A 11 1.41 5.60 -10.56
C GLY A 11 1.81 6.81 -11.43
N GLN A 12 1.79 6.69 -12.75
CA GLN A 12 2.10 7.80 -13.65
C GLN A 12 0.89 8.71 -13.89
N SER A 13 1.19 9.98 -14.16
CA SER A 13 0.19 11.02 -14.41
C SER A 13 -0.09 11.20 -15.90
N TYR A 14 -1.38 11.33 -16.23
CA TYR A 14 -1.87 11.52 -17.59
C TYR A 14 -2.99 12.58 -17.60
N ASP A 15 -2.95 13.48 -18.56
CA ASP A 15 -4.07 14.38 -18.81
C ASP A 15 -5.05 13.78 -19.83
N ARG A 16 -6.28 14.29 -19.85
CA ARG A 16 -7.32 13.80 -20.75
C ARG A 16 -7.01 14.06 -22.24
N PRO A 17 -6.44 15.21 -22.65
CA PRO A 17 -5.99 15.39 -24.03
C PRO A 17 -5.01 14.30 -24.51
N PHE A 18 -4.03 13.93 -23.69
CA PHE A 18 -3.09 12.85 -23.95
C PHE A 18 -3.80 11.51 -24.09
N LEU A 19 -4.65 11.15 -23.12
CA LEU A 19 -5.42 9.90 -23.15
C LEU A 19 -6.35 9.83 -24.37
N ALA A 20 -7.00 10.94 -24.72
CA ALA A 20 -7.84 11.04 -25.90
C ALA A 20 -7.04 10.78 -27.18
N LYS A 21 -5.87 11.41 -27.32
CA LYS A 21 -4.96 11.18 -28.46
C LYS A 21 -4.46 9.73 -28.50
N LEU A 22 -4.03 9.19 -27.36
CA LEU A 22 -3.54 7.81 -27.23
C LEU A 22 -4.60 6.79 -27.66
N TRP A 23 -5.85 7.02 -27.25
CA TRP A 23 -6.98 6.15 -27.58
C TRP A 23 -7.65 6.46 -28.92
N GLY A 24 -7.16 7.47 -29.65
CA GLY A 24 -7.66 7.83 -30.98
C GLY A 24 -9.03 8.53 -30.97
N TYR A 25 -9.40 9.18 -29.86
CA TYR A 25 -10.55 10.07 -29.81
C TYR A 25 -10.22 11.40 -30.50
N GLN A 26 -11.20 11.98 -31.21
CA GLN A 26 -11.05 13.30 -31.84
C GLN A 26 -10.87 14.43 -30.81
N SER A 27 -11.42 14.26 -29.61
CA SER A 27 -11.35 15.25 -28.53
C SER A 27 -11.53 14.60 -27.17
N PHE A 28 -10.98 15.23 -26.12
CA PHE A 28 -11.13 14.80 -24.74
C PHE A 28 -12.59 14.85 -24.25
N HIS A 29 -13.47 15.58 -24.95
CA HIS A 29 -14.91 15.61 -24.65
C HIS A 29 -15.54 14.20 -24.64
N ALA A 30 -15.02 13.26 -25.44
CA ALA A 30 -15.47 11.88 -25.46
C ALA A 30 -15.22 11.12 -24.15
N ILE A 31 -14.26 11.58 -23.35
CA ILE A 31 -13.91 11.02 -22.03
C ILE A 31 -14.15 12.04 -20.91
N SER A 32 -15.09 12.96 -21.13
CA SER A 32 -15.40 14.05 -20.19
C SER A 32 -16.13 13.60 -18.92
N LYS A 33 -16.84 12.46 -18.98
CA LYS A 33 -17.61 11.91 -17.85
C LYS A 33 -16.72 11.25 -16.79
N GLY A 34 -17.28 11.03 -15.59
CA GLY A 34 -16.63 10.29 -14.51
C GLY A 34 -16.52 8.80 -14.83
N VAL A 35 -17.58 8.22 -15.37
CA VAL A 35 -17.57 6.85 -15.90
C VAL A 35 -17.57 6.89 -17.43
N VAL A 36 -16.60 6.21 -18.05
CA VAL A 36 -16.47 6.08 -19.51
C VAL A 36 -16.47 4.60 -19.87
N THR A 37 -17.33 4.21 -20.81
CA THR A 37 -17.44 2.84 -21.32
C THR A 37 -17.14 2.83 -22.81
N PRO A 38 -15.87 2.65 -23.22
CA PRO A 38 -15.51 2.68 -24.63
C PRO A 38 -16.24 1.60 -25.42
N ALA A 39 -16.88 2.01 -26.52
CA ALA A 39 -17.64 1.13 -27.38
C ALA A 39 -16.79 -0.05 -27.89
N ASN A 40 -17.40 -1.22 -28.00
CA ASN A 40 -16.77 -2.45 -28.47
C ASN A 40 -15.55 -2.90 -27.63
N THR A 41 -15.51 -2.51 -26.35
CA THR A 41 -14.52 -2.99 -25.39
C THR A 41 -15.20 -3.55 -24.15
N LYS A 42 -14.45 -4.32 -23.37
CA LYS A 42 -14.83 -4.79 -22.03
C LYS A 42 -14.29 -3.88 -20.93
N TYR A 43 -13.99 -2.61 -21.24
CA TYR A 43 -13.43 -1.69 -20.27
C TYR A 43 -14.49 -0.76 -19.68
N ILE A 44 -14.36 -0.53 -18.39
CA ILE A 44 -15.00 0.58 -17.68
C ILE A 44 -13.88 1.46 -17.15
N VAL A 45 -13.82 2.72 -17.56
CA VAL A 45 -12.80 3.67 -17.12
C VAL A 45 -13.42 4.63 -16.12
N LEU A 46 -12.88 4.65 -14.91
CA LEU A 46 -13.33 5.49 -13.82
C LEU A 46 -12.35 6.65 -13.61
N PHE A 47 -12.82 7.87 -13.82
CA PHE A 47 -12.10 9.11 -13.54
C PHE A 47 -12.66 9.75 -12.27
N VAL A 48 -11.88 9.71 -11.19
CA VAL A 48 -12.27 10.19 -9.87
C VAL A 48 -11.50 11.46 -9.53
N THR A 49 -12.20 12.47 -9.03
CA THR A 49 -11.62 13.72 -8.51
C THR A 49 -12.19 13.92 -7.12
N LYS A 50 -11.34 13.88 -6.10
CA LYS A 50 -11.75 14.08 -4.70
C LYS A 50 -12.25 15.49 -4.45
N ASP A 51 -11.37 16.48 -4.60
CA ASP A 51 -11.70 17.88 -4.39
C ASP A 51 -12.21 18.48 -5.70
N LYS A 52 -13.54 18.52 -5.84
CA LYS A 52 -14.20 19.23 -6.94
C LYS A 52 -14.30 20.73 -6.60
N GLN A 53 -14.36 21.58 -7.62
CA GLN A 53 -14.61 23.01 -7.42
C GLN A 53 -15.86 23.21 -6.55
N LEU A 54 -15.84 24.20 -5.66
CA LEU A 54 -16.93 24.49 -4.70
C LEU A 54 -18.33 24.61 -5.34
N ALA A 55 -18.39 24.92 -6.65
CA ALA A 55 -19.62 25.05 -7.42
C ALA A 55 -20.21 23.73 -7.97
N LEU A 56 -19.56 22.58 -7.74
CA LEU A 56 -20.02 21.26 -8.20
C LEU A 56 -20.50 20.40 -7.03
N THR A 57 -21.42 19.46 -7.28
CA THR A 57 -21.83 18.43 -6.30
C THR A 57 -20.60 17.74 -5.74
N GLN A 58 -20.43 17.83 -4.42
CA GLN A 58 -19.36 17.20 -3.69
C GLN A 58 -19.75 15.75 -3.41
N TYR A 59 -18.97 14.82 -3.96
CA TYR A 59 -19.10 13.40 -3.70
C TYR A 59 -18.01 12.99 -2.72
N ASN A 60 -18.28 12.06 -1.81
CA ASN A 60 -17.31 11.60 -0.83
C ASN A 60 -16.38 10.52 -1.43
N ASP A 61 -15.51 10.97 -2.35
CA ASP A 61 -14.60 10.11 -3.09
C ASP A 61 -13.19 10.11 -2.46
N TYR A 62 -12.74 8.99 -1.88
CA TYR A 62 -11.40 8.90 -1.29
C TYR A 62 -10.78 7.52 -1.42
N ILE A 63 -9.44 7.49 -1.41
CA ILE A 63 -8.68 6.26 -1.30
C ILE A 63 -8.22 6.13 0.15
N ASP A 64 -8.56 5.01 0.79
CA ASP A 64 -8.00 4.60 2.08
C ASP A 64 -7.59 3.14 2.00
N GLY A 65 -6.41 2.83 2.50
CA GLY A 65 -5.79 1.54 2.24
C GLY A 65 -5.64 1.27 0.72
N ASN A 66 -5.91 0.02 0.36
CA ASN A 66 -6.07 -0.36 -1.03
C ASN A 66 -7.51 -0.24 -1.52
N MET A 67 -8.35 0.51 -0.82
CA MET A 67 -9.75 0.66 -1.15
C MET A 67 -10.00 2.06 -1.70
N LEU A 68 -10.70 2.12 -2.82
CA LEU A 68 -11.37 3.33 -3.29
C LEU A 68 -12.80 3.30 -2.77
N PHE A 69 -13.17 4.32 -2.02
CA PHE A 69 -14.55 4.65 -1.67
C PHE A 69 -15.04 5.68 -2.70
N TRP A 70 -16.14 5.37 -3.39
CA TRP A 70 -16.64 6.15 -4.51
C TRP A 70 -18.15 6.27 -4.46
N GLU A 71 -18.67 7.48 -4.71
CA GLU A 71 -20.11 7.70 -4.87
C GLU A 71 -20.51 7.83 -6.34
N GLY A 72 -21.63 7.17 -6.68
CA GLY A 72 -22.24 7.20 -8.00
C GLY A 72 -22.79 8.56 -8.40
N GLU A 73 -23.17 8.71 -9.67
CA GLU A 73 -23.83 9.94 -10.13
C GLU A 73 -25.25 10.06 -9.53
N GLU A 74 -25.72 11.27 -9.25
CA GLU A 74 -27.08 11.52 -8.71
C GLU A 74 -28.20 10.90 -9.57
N LYS A 75 -27.97 10.75 -10.87
CA LYS A 75 -28.92 10.18 -11.83
C LYS A 75 -28.80 8.66 -11.98
N HIS A 76 -27.91 8.02 -11.22
CA HIS A 76 -27.69 6.56 -11.21
C HIS A 76 -27.40 5.97 -12.60
N SER A 77 -26.88 6.79 -13.52
CA SER A 77 -26.79 6.46 -14.95
C SER A 77 -25.84 5.29 -15.23
N SER A 78 -24.88 5.08 -14.33
CA SER A 78 -23.77 4.13 -14.47
C SER A 78 -23.77 3.02 -13.42
N ASP A 79 -24.62 3.11 -12.39
CA ASP A 79 -24.60 2.23 -11.22
C ASP A 79 -24.76 0.77 -11.61
N LYS A 80 -25.81 0.46 -12.40
CA LYS A 80 -26.06 -0.90 -12.88
C LYS A 80 -24.86 -1.46 -13.66
N ARG A 81 -24.25 -0.62 -14.51
CA ARG A 81 -23.09 -1.03 -15.33
C ARG A 81 -21.89 -1.38 -14.47
N VAL A 82 -21.65 -0.62 -13.40
CA VAL A 82 -20.58 -0.83 -12.43
C VAL A 82 -20.81 -2.10 -11.62
N VAL A 83 -22.03 -2.31 -11.09
CA VAL A 83 -22.38 -3.52 -10.33
C VAL A 83 -22.25 -4.78 -11.18
N GLU A 84 -22.71 -4.73 -12.43
CA GLU A 84 -22.70 -5.90 -13.32
C GLU A 84 -21.33 -6.14 -13.98
N ALA A 85 -20.30 -5.33 -13.70
CA ALA A 85 -18.99 -5.41 -14.35
C ALA A 85 -18.37 -6.81 -14.22
N ASN A 86 -18.35 -7.39 -13.02
CA ASN A 86 -17.80 -8.73 -12.79
C ASN A 86 -18.58 -9.81 -13.56
N LYS A 87 -19.91 -9.74 -13.54
CA LYS A 87 -20.79 -10.69 -14.25
C LYS A 87 -20.58 -10.63 -15.77
N ASN A 88 -20.37 -9.42 -16.29
CA ASN A 88 -20.19 -9.18 -17.72
C ASN A 88 -18.73 -9.34 -18.18
N GLN A 89 -17.83 -9.72 -17.26
CA GLN A 89 -16.38 -9.86 -17.46
C GLN A 89 -15.72 -8.58 -17.95
N ASP A 90 -16.18 -7.44 -17.43
CA ASP A 90 -15.56 -6.15 -17.71
C ASP A 90 -14.41 -5.87 -16.74
N GLU A 91 -13.43 -5.13 -17.24
CA GLU A 91 -12.29 -4.65 -16.49
C GLU A 91 -12.45 -3.18 -16.17
N THR A 92 -12.55 -2.87 -14.88
CA THR A 92 -12.59 -1.50 -14.39
C THR A 92 -11.17 -0.95 -14.19
N ARG A 93 -10.89 0.22 -14.77
CA ARG A 93 -9.58 0.91 -14.71
C ARG A 93 -9.71 2.26 -14.03
N LEU A 94 -8.83 2.57 -13.08
CA LEU A 94 -8.91 3.78 -12.26
C LEU A 94 -7.91 4.85 -12.70
N PHE A 95 -8.41 6.07 -12.84
CA PHE A 95 -7.67 7.32 -12.92
C PHE A 95 -8.14 8.22 -11.77
N TYR A 96 -7.24 8.58 -10.86
CA TYR A 96 -7.57 9.35 -9.67
C TYR A 96 -6.73 10.62 -9.58
N ARG A 97 -7.32 11.68 -9.05
CA ARG A 97 -6.60 12.91 -8.67
C ARG A 97 -7.21 13.52 -7.42
N GLU A 98 -6.36 14.16 -6.61
CA GLU A 98 -6.82 14.89 -5.41
C GLU A 98 -7.59 16.15 -5.83
N THR A 99 -7.02 17.00 -6.70
CA THR A 99 -7.58 18.33 -7.00
C THR A 99 -8.06 18.48 -8.44
N HIS A 100 -9.18 19.18 -8.64
CA HIS A 100 -9.67 19.54 -9.97
C HIS A 100 -8.60 20.28 -10.81
N HIS A 101 -8.53 19.97 -12.12
CA HIS A 101 -7.56 20.46 -13.11
C HIS A 101 -6.10 19.97 -12.97
N SER A 102 -5.77 19.09 -12.03
CA SER A 102 -4.50 18.35 -12.10
C SER A 102 -4.59 17.15 -13.04
N PRO A 103 -3.44 16.65 -13.55
CA PRO A 103 -3.38 15.36 -14.25
C PRO A 103 -3.91 14.21 -13.38
N PHE A 104 -4.46 13.18 -14.03
CA PHE A 104 -4.90 11.97 -13.34
C PHE A 104 -3.76 10.99 -13.19
N VAL A 105 -3.59 10.43 -12.00
CA VAL A 105 -2.70 9.29 -11.76
C VAL A 105 -3.42 8.01 -12.15
N TYR A 106 -2.76 7.13 -12.91
CA TYR A 106 -3.31 5.84 -13.28
C TYR A 106 -3.07 4.80 -12.18
N PHE A 107 -4.15 4.22 -11.64
CA PHE A 107 -4.09 3.22 -10.56
C PHE A 107 -4.34 1.78 -11.04
N GLY A 108 -4.32 1.55 -12.35
CA GLY A 108 -4.43 0.20 -12.89
C GLY A 108 -5.84 -0.37 -12.76
N ARG A 109 -5.92 -1.68 -12.53
CA ARG A 109 -7.18 -2.42 -12.39
C ARG A 109 -7.75 -2.25 -10.99
N ILE A 110 -9.06 -2.09 -10.91
CA ILE A 110 -9.81 -2.13 -9.66
C ILE A 110 -10.92 -3.18 -9.75
N SER A 111 -11.32 -3.77 -8.63
CA SER A 111 -12.44 -4.70 -8.53
C SER A 111 -13.45 -4.21 -7.51
N LEU A 112 -14.74 -4.31 -7.85
CA LEU A 112 -15.80 -3.96 -6.92
C LEU A 112 -15.84 -5.01 -5.80
N THR A 113 -15.73 -4.56 -4.55
CA THR A 113 -15.76 -5.42 -3.36
C THR A 113 -17.05 -5.29 -2.58
N ASP A 114 -17.64 -4.11 -2.52
CA ASP A 114 -18.90 -3.85 -1.83
C ASP A 114 -19.65 -2.68 -2.49
N PHE A 115 -20.96 -2.62 -2.32
CA PHE A 115 -21.78 -1.52 -2.82
C PHE A 115 -23.12 -1.39 -2.08
N GLN A 116 -23.65 -0.17 -2.02
CA GLN A 116 -24.99 0.14 -1.55
C GLN A 116 -25.72 0.98 -2.59
N LEU A 117 -26.70 0.39 -3.28
CA LEU A 117 -27.57 1.12 -4.20
C LEU A 117 -28.58 1.97 -3.41
N ARG A 118 -28.83 3.19 -3.90
CA ARG A 118 -29.76 4.15 -3.31
C ARG A 118 -30.68 4.74 -4.37
N GLU A 119 -31.86 5.21 -3.97
CA GLU A 119 -32.86 5.81 -4.87
C GLU A 119 -32.88 7.34 -4.82
N ASN A 120 -32.67 7.93 -3.64
CA ASN A 120 -32.82 9.37 -3.39
C ASN A 120 -31.50 10.07 -3.03
N ALA A 121 -30.38 9.37 -3.20
CA ALA A 121 -29.03 9.86 -2.93
C ALA A 121 -28.04 9.05 -3.77
N PRO A 122 -26.83 9.57 -4.05
CA PRO A 122 -25.78 8.80 -4.73
C PRO A 122 -25.57 7.42 -4.12
N SER A 123 -25.48 6.38 -4.96
CA SER A 123 -25.11 5.02 -4.51
C SER A 123 -23.65 4.99 -4.08
N GLU A 124 -23.31 4.12 -3.14
CA GLU A 124 -21.95 3.98 -2.63
C GLU A 124 -21.29 2.71 -3.17
N PHE A 125 -20.01 2.79 -3.46
CA PHE A 125 -19.22 1.68 -3.98
C PHE A 125 -17.86 1.64 -3.29
N VAL A 126 -17.41 0.43 -3.00
CA VAL A 126 -16.06 0.16 -2.50
C VAL A 126 -15.35 -0.70 -3.51
N PHE A 127 -14.23 -0.23 -4.03
CA PHE A 127 -13.37 -0.98 -4.93
C PHE A 127 -12.04 -1.30 -4.28
N ARG A 128 -11.55 -2.52 -4.47
CA ARG A 128 -10.16 -2.85 -4.24
C ARG A 128 -9.34 -2.41 -5.44
N ILE A 129 -8.28 -1.66 -5.20
CA ILE A 129 -7.27 -1.34 -6.22
C ILE A 129 -6.31 -2.52 -6.28
N GLU A 130 -6.32 -3.29 -7.37
CA GLU A 130 -5.61 -4.58 -7.45
C GLU A 130 -4.10 -4.41 -7.36
N MET A 131 -3.60 -3.34 -7.96
CA MET A 131 -2.18 -3.01 -7.96
C MET A 131 -1.72 -2.47 -6.61
N LEU A 132 -2.60 -1.82 -5.84
CA LEU A 132 -2.34 -1.45 -4.45
C LEU A 132 -2.71 -2.66 -3.60
N SER A 133 -1.76 -3.53 -3.26
CA SER A 133 -2.04 -4.55 -2.23
C SER A 133 -1.26 -4.16 -0.98
N SER A 134 -1.97 -3.77 0.10
CA SER A 134 -1.38 -3.43 1.40
C SER A 134 -0.20 -2.42 1.35
N GLU A 135 -0.25 -1.45 0.44
CA GLU A 135 0.84 -0.50 0.13
C GLU A 135 0.79 0.82 0.94
N ILE A 136 -0.19 0.98 1.84
CA ILE A 136 -0.47 2.25 2.52
C ILE A 136 0.49 2.60 3.65
N ASP A 137 1.15 1.60 4.26
CA ASP A 137 2.24 1.89 5.19
C ASP A 137 3.43 2.57 4.47
N ALA A 138 3.66 2.25 3.20
CA ALA A 138 4.83 2.75 2.47
C ALA A 138 4.72 4.24 2.07
N PHE A 139 3.52 4.77 1.85
CA PHE A 139 3.34 6.16 1.41
C PHE A 139 3.28 7.19 2.55
N LYS A 140 2.94 6.74 3.76
CA LYS A 140 2.87 7.62 4.94
C LYS A 140 4.27 8.12 5.33
N GLU A 141 5.26 7.24 5.34
CA GLU A 141 6.66 7.58 5.66
C GLU A 141 7.36 8.35 4.51
N VAL A 142 6.94 8.16 3.25
CA VAL A 142 7.47 8.92 2.09
C VAL A 142 7.09 10.40 2.16
N ARG A 143 5.90 10.73 2.68
CA ARG A 143 5.51 12.13 2.90
C ARG A 143 6.33 12.79 4.01
N GLU A 144 6.75 12.03 5.01
CA GLU A 144 7.54 12.55 6.13
C GLU A 144 8.99 12.88 5.72
N HIS A 145 9.53 12.24 4.68
CA HIS A 145 10.93 12.43 4.22
C HIS A 145 11.06 12.97 2.77
N ALA A 146 10.01 13.60 2.23
CA ALA A 146 9.96 14.06 0.84
C ALA A 146 11.07 15.05 0.42
N GLY A 147 11.72 15.72 1.38
CA GLY A 147 12.84 16.64 1.13
C GLY A 147 14.14 15.93 0.75
N GLU A 148 14.43 14.79 1.35
CA GLU A 148 15.62 13.98 1.05
C GLU A 148 15.44 13.21 -0.27
N TYR A 149 14.20 12.80 -0.58
CA TYR A 149 13.87 12.07 -1.80
C TYR A 149 14.09 12.88 -3.09
N LYS A 150 13.85 14.19 -3.06
CA LYS A 150 14.07 15.09 -4.22
C LYS A 150 15.55 15.34 -4.53
N ALA A 151 16.44 15.09 -3.58
CA ALA A 151 17.87 15.34 -3.73
C ALA A 151 18.62 14.16 -4.41
N LEU A 152 17.97 13.01 -4.55
CA LEU A 152 18.58 11.78 -5.09
C LEU A 152 18.42 11.68 -6.60
N ASP A 153 19.35 10.98 -7.26
CA ASP A 153 19.32 10.80 -8.70
C ASP A 153 18.19 9.85 -9.16
N LYS A 154 17.95 9.80 -10.48
CA LYS A 154 16.85 9.03 -11.08
C LYS A 154 16.96 7.51 -10.85
N THR A 155 18.17 6.97 -10.86
CA THR A 155 18.49 5.56 -10.61
C THR A 155 18.36 5.22 -9.12
N GLU A 156 18.72 6.14 -8.22
CA GLU A 156 18.49 6.01 -6.78
C GLU A 156 16.99 6.06 -6.44
N GLN A 157 16.23 6.95 -7.08
CA GLN A 157 14.77 7.02 -6.95
C GLN A 157 14.10 5.71 -7.43
N GLU A 158 14.53 5.16 -8.57
CA GLU A 158 14.04 3.87 -9.09
C GLU A 158 14.42 2.70 -8.17
N GLN A 159 15.65 2.68 -7.64
CA GLN A 159 16.06 1.67 -6.66
C GLN A 159 15.23 1.75 -5.39
N ILE A 160 14.93 2.94 -4.88
CA ILE A 160 14.08 3.16 -3.72
C ILE A 160 12.64 2.65 -3.95
N VAL A 161 12.08 2.88 -5.14
CA VAL A 161 10.74 2.36 -5.52
C VAL A 161 10.75 0.83 -5.58
N VAL A 162 11.75 0.22 -6.22
CA VAL A 162 11.90 -1.25 -6.28
C VAL A 162 12.12 -1.85 -4.89
N SER A 163 12.92 -1.19 -4.07
CA SER A 163 13.12 -1.46 -2.65
C SER A 163 11.77 -1.51 -1.91
N ARG A 164 10.93 -0.49 -2.08
CA ARG A 164 9.65 -0.33 -1.37
C ARG A 164 8.58 -1.33 -1.84
N LEU A 165 8.57 -1.66 -3.13
CA LEU A 165 7.77 -2.78 -3.67
C LEU A 165 8.20 -4.13 -3.07
N GLY A 166 9.51 -4.28 -2.81
CA GLY A 166 10.07 -5.42 -2.09
C GLY A 166 9.61 -5.48 -0.63
N GLN A 167 9.56 -4.33 0.06
CA GLN A 167 9.05 -4.24 1.43
C GLN A 167 7.56 -4.54 1.56
N GLY A 168 6.73 -4.16 0.57
CA GLY A 168 5.31 -4.52 0.53
C GLY A 168 5.10 -6.04 0.43
N ASN A 169 5.84 -6.70 -0.47
CA ASN A 169 5.85 -8.17 -0.59
C ASN A 169 6.39 -8.85 0.68
N PHE A 170 7.50 -8.34 1.21
CA PHE A 170 8.10 -8.83 2.44
C PHE A 170 7.11 -8.75 3.61
N ARG A 171 6.49 -7.59 3.84
CA ARG A 171 5.49 -7.39 4.91
C ARG A 171 4.35 -8.39 4.81
N ARG A 172 3.79 -8.60 3.61
CA ARG A 172 2.73 -9.60 3.41
C ARG A 172 3.18 -11.00 3.79
N ASN A 173 4.37 -11.40 3.36
CA ASN A 173 4.89 -12.74 3.62
C ASN A 173 5.21 -12.93 5.10
N VAL A 174 5.73 -11.90 5.79
CA VAL A 174 5.96 -11.90 7.24
C VAL A 174 4.63 -12.01 8.00
N ILE A 175 3.59 -11.28 7.59
CA ILE A 175 2.24 -11.41 8.16
C ILE A 175 1.70 -12.83 7.96
N ARG A 176 1.88 -13.42 6.78
CA ARG A 176 1.45 -14.81 6.50
C ARG A 176 2.22 -15.83 7.34
N LEU A 177 3.51 -15.60 7.57
CA LEU A 177 4.37 -16.48 8.38
C LEU A 177 3.98 -16.45 9.86
N TRP A 178 3.76 -15.25 10.42
CA TRP A 178 3.56 -15.07 11.86
C TRP A 178 2.09 -15.06 12.29
N GLY A 179 1.18 -14.61 11.42
CA GLY A 179 -0.26 -14.47 11.66
C GLY A 179 -0.66 -13.37 12.65
N SER A 180 0.18 -13.11 13.66
CA SER A 180 0.03 -12.09 14.69
C SER A 180 1.40 -11.71 15.25
N CYS A 181 1.47 -10.70 16.12
CA CYS A 181 2.75 -10.23 16.67
C CYS A 181 3.64 -11.40 17.14
N SER A 182 4.91 -11.42 16.73
CA SER A 182 5.87 -12.48 17.01
C SER A 182 6.20 -12.57 18.50
N VAL A 183 5.96 -11.51 19.27
CA VAL A 183 6.18 -11.45 20.71
C VAL A 183 4.86 -11.49 21.48
N THR A 184 4.00 -10.48 21.30
CA THR A 184 2.78 -10.33 22.12
C THR A 184 1.58 -11.16 21.65
N GLY A 185 1.62 -11.67 20.41
CA GLY A 185 0.49 -12.36 19.81
C GLY A 185 -0.68 -11.48 19.38
N LEU A 186 -0.57 -10.14 19.49
CA LEU A 186 -1.59 -9.18 19.01
C LEU A 186 -1.97 -9.46 17.55
N GLN A 187 -3.26 -9.69 17.28
CA GLN A 187 -3.76 -10.09 15.97
C GLN A 187 -4.09 -8.92 15.03
N SER A 188 -4.24 -7.71 15.57
CA SER A 188 -4.56 -6.53 14.76
C SER A 188 -3.36 -6.12 13.93
N VAL A 189 -3.23 -6.70 12.73
CA VAL A 189 -2.08 -6.52 11.84
C VAL A 189 -1.85 -5.06 11.42
N THR A 190 -2.89 -4.22 11.45
CA THR A 190 -2.80 -2.78 11.16
C THR A 190 -2.01 -2.02 12.22
N LEU A 191 -1.83 -2.59 13.41
CA LEU A 191 -1.03 -2.03 14.50
C LEU A 191 0.40 -2.59 14.52
N LEU A 192 0.76 -3.46 13.58
CA LEU A 192 2.04 -4.17 13.59
C LEU A 192 2.96 -3.71 12.47
N ARG A 193 4.26 -3.75 12.70
CA ARG A 193 5.33 -3.48 11.74
C ARG A 193 6.05 -4.77 11.36
N ALA A 194 6.41 -4.90 10.09
CA ALA A 194 7.24 -6.02 9.62
C ALA A 194 8.70 -5.56 9.65
N SER A 195 9.40 -5.95 10.71
CA SER A 195 10.77 -5.55 11.00
C SER A 195 11.75 -6.54 10.40
N HIS A 196 12.77 -6.07 9.67
CA HIS A 196 13.84 -6.93 9.17
C HIS A 196 14.76 -7.35 10.32
N ILE A 197 15.12 -8.64 10.37
CA ILE A 197 16.07 -9.15 11.37
C ILE A 197 17.50 -8.74 10.99
N LYS A 198 17.94 -9.11 9.80
CA LYS A 198 19.14 -8.55 9.19
C LYS A 198 18.73 -7.28 8.46
N PRO A 199 19.28 -6.10 8.81
CA PRO A 199 18.84 -4.84 8.25
C PRO A 199 18.89 -4.81 6.74
N TRP A 200 18.04 -3.99 6.15
CA TRP A 200 17.90 -3.90 4.71
C TRP A 200 19.22 -3.55 3.99
N LYS A 201 19.92 -2.54 4.51
CA LYS A 201 21.20 -2.06 3.96
C LYS A 201 22.25 -3.17 3.85
N ASP A 202 22.20 -4.15 4.75
CA ASP A 202 23.14 -5.27 4.85
C ASP A 202 22.63 -6.55 4.16
N SER A 203 21.36 -6.54 3.73
CA SER A 203 20.70 -7.68 3.08
C SER A 203 20.87 -7.65 1.55
N ASN A 204 21.06 -8.82 0.94
CA ASN A 204 20.99 -9.03 -0.50
C ASN A 204 19.52 -9.09 -1.01
N ASN A 205 19.30 -9.09 -2.32
CA ASN A 205 17.95 -9.05 -2.90
C ASN A 205 17.04 -10.22 -2.50
N GLN A 206 17.59 -11.43 -2.27
CA GLN A 206 16.78 -12.56 -1.80
C GLN A 206 16.42 -12.39 -0.32
N GLU A 207 17.39 -12.01 0.52
CA GLU A 207 17.20 -11.77 1.95
C GLU A 207 16.20 -10.64 2.23
N ARG A 208 16.19 -9.60 1.38
CA ARG A 208 15.26 -8.46 1.45
C ARG A 208 13.79 -8.85 1.32
N LEU A 209 13.52 -9.92 0.57
CA LEU A 209 12.17 -10.42 0.28
C LEU A 209 11.81 -11.67 1.10
N ASN A 210 12.78 -12.25 1.81
CA ASN A 210 12.62 -13.49 2.55
C ASN A 210 11.82 -13.24 3.85
N PRO A 211 10.63 -13.85 4.05
CA PRO A 211 9.85 -13.65 5.28
C PRO A 211 10.54 -14.17 6.55
N PHE A 212 11.45 -15.13 6.44
CA PHE A 212 12.25 -15.60 7.58
C PHE A 212 13.33 -14.59 7.98
N ASN A 213 13.57 -13.54 7.20
CA ASN A 213 14.32 -12.37 7.63
C ASN A 213 13.43 -11.31 8.31
N GLY A 214 12.24 -11.70 8.79
CA GLY A 214 11.28 -10.76 9.33
C GLY A 214 10.64 -11.20 10.64
N LEU A 215 10.41 -10.22 11.51
CA LEU A 215 9.55 -10.31 12.70
C LEU A 215 8.34 -9.39 12.52
N LEU A 216 7.20 -9.78 13.08
CA LEU A 216 6.01 -8.95 13.11
C LEU A 216 5.86 -8.35 14.51
N LEU A 217 6.13 -7.07 14.68
CA LEU A 217 6.27 -6.44 15.99
C LEU A 217 5.27 -5.31 16.19
N ILE A 218 4.94 -4.99 17.44
CA ILE A 218 4.29 -3.70 17.76
C ILE A 218 5.31 -2.56 17.58
N PRO A 219 4.86 -1.30 17.42
CA PRO A 219 5.75 -0.18 17.10
C PRO A 219 6.89 0.02 18.10
N ASP A 220 6.63 -0.17 19.39
CA ASP A 220 7.63 0.00 20.44
C ASP A 220 8.75 -1.05 20.34
N TYR A 221 8.39 -2.32 20.11
CA TYR A 221 9.37 -3.39 19.98
C TYR A 221 10.13 -3.33 18.67
N ASP A 222 9.48 -2.93 17.58
CA ASP A 222 10.13 -2.63 16.31
C ASP A 222 11.21 -1.57 16.48
N PHE A 223 10.87 -0.44 17.12
CA PHE A 223 11.81 0.64 17.40
C PHE A 223 13.01 0.17 18.25
N LEU A 224 12.75 -0.58 19.32
CA LEU A 224 13.83 -1.07 20.19
C LEU A 224 14.71 -2.11 19.49
N PHE A 225 14.12 -2.96 18.65
CA PHE A 225 14.83 -4.01 17.94
C PHE A 225 15.72 -3.42 16.82
N ASP A 226 15.16 -2.58 15.95
CA ASP A 226 15.88 -1.95 14.83
C ASP A 226 17.06 -1.06 15.30
N ARG A 227 16.93 -0.46 16.49
CA ARG A 227 17.98 0.34 17.13
C ARG A 227 18.98 -0.48 17.95
N GLY A 228 18.85 -1.81 17.99
CA GLY A 228 19.77 -2.68 18.72
C GLY A 228 19.61 -2.65 20.24
N TYR A 229 18.54 -2.06 20.80
CA TYR A 229 18.29 -2.08 22.24
C TYR A 229 17.77 -3.42 22.73
N ILE A 230 17.10 -4.19 21.86
CA ILE A 230 16.73 -5.57 22.12
C ILE A 230 17.09 -6.45 20.94
N THR A 231 17.33 -7.73 21.20
CA THR A 231 17.47 -8.78 20.19
C THR A 231 16.99 -10.10 20.78
N PHE A 232 17.01 -11.19 20.01
CA PHE A 232 16.53 -12.50 20.48
C PHE A 232 17.58 -13.59 20.25
N LYS A 233 17.70 -14.51 21.22
CA LYS A 233 18.52 -15.72 21.10
C LYS A 233 17.83 -16.75 20.20
N ASN A 234 18.57 -17.79 19.79
CA ASN A 234 18.04 -18.88 18.96
C ASN A 234 17.01 -19.78 19.67
N ASN A 235 16.79 -19.58 20.97
CA ASN A 235 15.69 -20.18 21.74
C ASN A 235 14.49 -19.22 21.93
N GLY A 236 14.54 -18.01 21.37
CA GLY A 236 13.47 -17.01 21.40
C GLY A 236 13.54 -16.03 22.57
N SER A 237 14.36 -16.27 23.61
CA SER A 237 14.49 -15.35 24.74
C SER A 237 15.14 -14.03 24.34
N VAL A 238 14.65 -12.93 24.93
CA VAL A 238 15.21 -11.59 24.66
C VAL A 238 16.62 -11.44 25.23
N LEU A 239 17.40 -10.59 24.58
CA LEU A 239 18.60 -9.97 25.11
C LEU A 239 18.35 -8.46 25.12
N ILE A 240 18.58 -7.83 26.27
CA ILE A 240 18.31 -6.40 26.47
C ILE A 240 19.65 -5.67 26.61
N SER A 241 19.83 -4.63 25.80
CA SER A 241 21.01 -3.77 25.84
C SER A 241 21.16 -3.09 27.20
N GLN A 242 22.41 -2.91 27.63
CA GLN A 242 22.72 -2.12 28.82
C GLN A 242 22.46 -0.62 28.61
N LYS A 243 22.37 -0.17 27.36
CA LYS A 243 22.02 1.21 27.02
C LYS A 243 20.53 1.51 27.25
N LEU A 244 19.68 0.48 27.32
CA LEU A 244 18.26 0.65 27.65
C LEU A 244 18.08 0.72 29.16
N SER A 245 17.88 1.95 29.67
CA SER A 245 17.78 2.22 31.11
C SER A 245 16.61 1.46 31.76
N PRO A 246 16.70 1.15 33.07
CA PRO A 246 15.61 0.47 33.79
C PRO A 246 14.26 1.22 33.70
N PHE A 247 14.29 2.56 33.67
CA PHE A 247 13.08 3.37 33.48
C PHE A 247 12.48 3.16 32.09
N ALA A 248 13.31 3.18 31.04
CA ALA A 248 12.85 2.93 29.67
C ALA A 248 12.29 1.52 29.51
N ARG A 249 12.96 0.50 30.09
CA ARG A 249 12.46 -0.89 30.13
C ARG A 249 11.05 -0.98 30.69
N LYS A 250 10.77 -0.26 31.78
CA LYS A 250 9.43 -0.20 32.39
C LYS A 250 8.41 0.50 31.49
N ILE A 251 8.78 1.60 30.83
CA ILE A 251 7.88 2.34 29.93
C ILE A 251 7.50 1.52 28.70
N PHE A 252 8.47 0.80 28.13
CA PHE A 252 8.26 -0.04 26.95
C PHE A 252 7.79 -1.47 27.28
N ASP A 253 7.60 -1.80 28.55
CA ASP A 253 7.21 -3.14 29.00
C ASP A 253 8.14 -4.24 28.46
N VAL A 254 9.44 -4.07 28.70
CA VAL A 254 10.52 -4.99 28.31
C VAL A 254 11.22 -5.53 29.55
N ASP A 255 11.09 -6.83 29.77
CA ASP A 255 11.80 -7.57 30.82
C ASP A 255 12.41 -8.88 30.28
N ASP A 256 13.13 -9.61 31.14
CA ASP A 256 13.81 -10.85 30.75
C ASP A 256 12.85 -12.01 30.42
N ALA A 257 11.55 -11.87 30.67
CA ALA A 257 10.53 -12.85 30.28
C ALA A 257 10.02 -12.64 28.85
N LEU A 258 10.35 -11.50 28.22
CA LEU A 258 10.01 -11.24 26.82
C LEU A 258 10.64 -12.29 25.91
N GLN A 259 9.84 -12.87 25.03
CA GLN A 259 10.30 -13.93 24.12
C GLN A 259 9.51 -13.93 22.81
N LEU A 260 10.16 -14.42 21.75
CA LEU A 260 9.46 -14.80 20.52
C LEU A 260 8.58 -16.02 20.78
N ARG A 261 7.34 -15.97 20.30
CA ARG A 261 6.39 -17.10 20.38
C ARG A 261 6.82 -18.32 19.56
N ASN A 262 7.69 -18.10 18.56
CA ASN A 262 8.28 -19.15 17.75
C ASN A 262 9.68 -18.73 17.27
N VAL A 263 10.55 -19.71 16.97
CA VAL A 263 11.81 -19.46 16.25
C VAL A 263 11.92 -20.48 15.13
N PHE A 264 11.80 -20.03 13.88
CA PHE A 264 12.00 -20.91 12.73
C PHE A 264 13.49 -21.17 12.51
N PRO A 265 13.89 -22.36 12.02
CA PRO A 265 15.29 -22.66 11.69
C PRO A 265 15.93 -21.61 10.77
N GLU A 266 15.18 -21.13 9.78
CA GLU A 266 15.62 -20.18 8.76
C GLU A 266 15.84 -18.76 9.31
N ASN A 267 15.19 -18.40 10.44
CA ASN A 267 15.40 -17.10 11.07
C ASN A 267 16.74 -17.04 11.83
N LYS A 268 17.35 -18.17 12.19
CA LYS A 268 18.48 -18.21 13.13
C LYS A 268 19.70 -17.48 12.60
N GLU A 269 20.03 -17.66 11.32
CA GLU A 269 21.18 -16.99 10.70
C GLU A 269 21.02 -15.46 10.73
N TYR A 270 19.81 -14.95 10.47
CA TYR A 270 19.54 -13.52 10.58
C TYR A 270 19.61 -13.04 12.04
N LEU A 271 19.11 -13.82 12.99
CA LEU A 271 19.20 -13.48 14.41
C LEU A 271 20.67 -13.48 14.89
N ASP A 272 21.49 -14.40 14.40
CA ASP A 272 22.93 -14.43 14.65
C ASP A 272 23.60 -13.14 14.12
N PHE A 273 23.23 -12.69 12.92
CA PHE A 273 23.66 -11.41 12.35
C PHE A 273 23.21 -10.23 13.22
N HIS A 274 21.93 -10.14 13.56
CA HIS A 274 21.42 -9.01 14.35
C HIS A 274 22.13 -8.90 15.71
N ARG A 275 22.43 -10.04 16.36
CA ARG A 275 23.19 -10.05 17.62
C ARG A 275 24.65 -9.63 17.49
N SER A 276 25.27 -9.80 16.32
CA SER A 276 26.69 -9.48 16.10
C SER A 276 26.91 -8.07 15.55
N GLU A 277 26.01 -7.60 14.67
CA GLU A 277 26.23 -6.38 13.89
C GLU A 277 25.28 -5.22 14.24
N VAL A 278 24.17 -5.49 14.95
CA VAL A 278 23.14 -4.47 15.24
C VAL A 278 22.94 -4.25 16.74
N PHE A 279 22.94 -5.32 17.53
CA PHE A 279 22.73 -5.25 18.98
C PHE A 279 23.86 -4.49 19.69
N GLU A 280 23.49 -3.56 20.58
CA GLU A 280 24.41 -2.64 21.26
C GLU A 280 24.59 -2.86 22.77
#